data_AF-A0A8H6ER40-F1
#
_entry.id   AF-A0A8H6ER40-F1
#
_cell.length_a   1.000
_cell.length_b   1.000
_cell.length_c   1.000
_cell.angle_alpha   90.00
_cell.angle_beta   90.00
_cell.angle_gamma   90.00
#
_symmetry.space_group_name_H-M   'P 1'
#
loop_
_entity.id
_entity.type
_entity.pdbx_description
1 polymer ?
#
loop_
_entity_poly.entity_id
_entity_poly.type
_entity_poly.pdbx_seq_one_letter_code
_entity_poly.pdbx_strand_id
1 'polypeptide(L)'
;MGVEGLHQIDLSFGVLRLYYELDNPFTTVASTVAASGKDKGLSRVGEQCIAEMNRLGMLVDLSHVSHKTMVDVLEITKAPVIFTHSSAYSLTNHERNVRDDILDMVKKNDEFVSHSDHSDISINDVVDHVIYIVKRIGWNHVGLCGDFDGMEKGPFGLENTSKYPYLVKKVSDVTGASENDIAKFMGLNVLCVWKECEKVAKVLKKVCPQPIDINWNERKWVFPKYAKDILNMYSGAKDQENNVYTDITKP
;
A
#
# COMPACT_ATOMS: atom_id res chain seq x y z
N MET A 1 -1.08 11.75 6.91
CA MET A 1 -2.20 10.79 7.07
C MET A 1 -1.94 9.62 6.14
N GLY A 2 -2.64 8.50 6.32
CA GLY A 2 -2.50 7.29 5.50
C GLY A 2 -3.73 6.42 5.69
N VAL A 3 -4.27 5.87 4.61
CA VAL A 3 -5.43 4.96 4.67
C VAL A 3 -4.95 3.53 4.55
N GLU A 4 -5.16 2.73 5.59
CA GLU A 4 -4.73 1.33 5.63
C GLU A 4 -5.83 0.40 5.09
N GLY A 5 -6.01 0.44 3.76
CA GLY A 5 -6.84 -0.50 3.03
C GLY A 5 -7.96 0.17 2.24
N LEU A 6 -8.05 -0.14 0.94
CA LEU A 6 -9.10 0.35 0.04
C LEU A 6 -10.53 -0.12 0.38
N HIS A 7 -10.73 -0.98 1.38
CA HIS A 7 -12.08 -1.23 1.89
C HIS A 7 -12.72 0.06 2.48
N GLN A 8 -11.92 1.01 2.95
CA GLN A 8 -12.41 2.27 3.54
C GLN A 8 -13.05 3.22 2.52
N ILE A 9 -12.78 3.06 1.22
CA ILE A 9 -13.40 3.89 0.17
C ILE A 9 -14.76 3.36 -0.29
N ASP A 10 -15.24 2.23 0.27
CA ASP A 10 -16.49 1.55 -0.13
C ASP A 10 -16.67 1.50 -1.65
N LEU A 11 -15.61 1.08 -2.34
CA LEU A 11 -15.65 0.88 -3.80
C LEU A 11 -16.07 2.15 -4.58
N SER A 12 -15.68 3.32 -4.07
CA SER A 12 -15.97 4.63 -4.66
C SER A 12 -14.68 5.39 -4.98
N PHE A 13 -14.40 5.57 -6.26
CA PHE A 13 -13.29 6.43 -6.69
C PHE A 13 -13.50 7.88 -6.25
N GLY A 14 -14.76 8.31 -6.04
CA GLY A 14 -15.07 9.62 -5.47
C GLY A 14 -14.54 9.79 -4.04
N VAL A 15 -14.68 8.76 -3.21
CA VAL A 15 -14.14 8.76 -1.84
C VAL A 15 -12.61 8.72 -1.86
N LEU A 16 -12.00 7.94 -2.75
CA LEU A 16 -10.55 7.93 -2.94
C LEU A 16 -9.99 9.33 -3.29
N ARG A 17 -10.66 10.04 -4.19
CA ARG A 17 -10.31 11.44 -4.53
C ARG A 17 -10.50 12.38 -3.36
N LEU A 18 -11.58 12.22 -2.60
CA LEU A 18 -11.82 13.03 -1.40
C LEU A 18 -10.73 12.82 -0.35
N TYR A 19 -10.28 11.58 -0.13
CA TYR A 19 -9.14 11.31 0.74
C TYR A 19 -7.89 12.06 0.27
N TYR A 20 -7.60 12.03 -1.04
CA TYR A 20 -6.47 12.78 -1.60
C TYR A 20 -6.61 14.30 -1.38
N GLU A 21 -7.80 14.86 -1.61
CA GLU A 21 -8.10 16.29 -1.38
C GLU A 21 -8.00 16.69 0.09
N LEU A 22 -8.19 15.75 1.00
CA LEU A 22 -7.98 15.91 2.45
C LEU A 22 -6.52 15.63 2.86
N ASP A 23 -5.55 15.79 1.94
CA ASP A 23 -4.12 15.59 2.19
C ASP A 23 -3.75 14.17 2.66
N ASN A 24 -4.48 13.14 2.20
CA ASN A 24 -4.05 11.74 2.33
C ASN A 24 -3.14 11.35 1.15
N PRO A 25 -1.81 11.19 1.37
CA PRO A 25 -0.85 11.00 0.30
C PRO A 25 -0.65 9.54 -0.10
N PHE A 26 -1.13 8.56 0.68
CA PHE A 26 -0.99 7.14 0.38
C PHE A 26 -2.19 6.31 0.84
N THR A 27 -2.42 5.19 0.16
CA THR A 27 -3.42 4.18 0.57
C THR A 27 -2.89 2.77 0.35
N THR A 28 -3.08 1.90 1.34
CA THR A 28 -2.78 0.47 1.24
C THR A 28 -3.82 -0.21 0.35
N VAL A 29 -3.37 -1.01 -0.63
CA VAL A 29 -4.25 -1.60 -1.65
C VAL A 29 -5.29 -2.56 -1.05
N ALA A 30 -4.95 -3.26 0.03
CA ALA A 30 -5.86 -4.12 0.78
C ALA A 30 -5.60 -4.00 2.29
N SER A 31 -6.59 -4.26 3.14
CA SER A 31 -6.42 -4.17 4.60
C SER A 31 -5.72 -5.37 5.23
N THR A 32 -5.84 -6.55 4.63
CA THR A 32 -5.21 -7.75 5.16
C THR A 32 -4.76 -8.67 4.04
N VAL A 33 -3.63 -9.34 4.28
CA VAL A 33 -3.22 -10.47 3.45
C VAL A 33 -4.33 -11.49 3.64
N ALA A 34 -4.81 -12.10 2.57
CA ALA A 34 -5.82 -13.15 2.66
C ALA A 34 -5.23 -14.38 3.37
N ALA A 35 -5.06 -14.30 4.70
CA ALA A 35 -4.48 -15.35 5.53
C ALA A 35 -5.34 -16.62 5.56
N SER A 36 -6.53 -16.57 4.96
CA SER A 36 -7.51 -17.67 4.93
C SER A 36 -8.15 -17.91 3.55
N GLY A 37 -7.70 -17.23 2.49
CA GLY A 37 -8.33 -17.28 1.16
C GLY A 37 -7.39 -17.64 0.03
N LYS A 38 -7.93 -18.08 -1.12
CA LYS A 38 -7.14 -18.21 -2.35
C LYS A 38 -6.62 -16.84 -2.75
N ASP A 39 -5.31 -16.73 -2.99
CA ASP A 39 -4.71 -15.53 -3.54
C ASP A 39 -5.19 -15.32 -4.99
N LYS A 40 -6.09 -14.36 -5.17
CA LYS A 40 -6.67 -14.00 -6.47
C LYS A 40 -5.96 -12.83 -7.13
N GLY A 41 -5.02 -12.19 -6.43
CA GLY A 41 -4.36 -10.98 -6.90
C GLY A 41 -5.30 -9.78 -7.01
N LEU A 42 -4.92 -8.86 -7.89
CA LEU A 42 -5.64 -7.61 -8.11
C LEU A 42 -6.88 -7.85 -8.99
N SER A 43 -8.01 -7.29 -8.59
CA SER A 43 -9.24 -7.32 -9.41
C SER A 43 -9.21 -6.23 -10.49
N ARG A 44 -10.11 -6.32 -11.48
CA ARG A 44 -10.24 -5.28 -12.51
C ARG A 44 -10.59 -3.91 -11.95
N VAL A 45 -11.41 -3.83 -10.90
CA VAL A 45 -11.64 -2.55 -10.21
C VAL A 45 -10.38 -2.10 -9.46
N GLY A 46 -9.62 -3.03 -8.90
CA GLY A 46 -8.32 -2.77 -8.28
C GLY A 46 -7.35 -2.12 -9.27
N GLU A 47 -7.28 -2.63 -10.50
CA GLU A 47 -6.46 -2.01 -11.56
C GLU A 47 -6.89 -0.54 -11.82
N GLN A 48 -8.19 -0.26 -11.83
CA GLN A 48 -8.70 1.11 -11.97
C GLN A 48 -8.39 1.97 -10.75
N CYS A 49 -8.40 1.40 -9.53
CA CYS A 49 -7.93 2.10 -8.32
C CYS A 49 -6.46 2.49 -8.45
N ILE A 50 -5.58 1.55 -8.85
CA ILE A 50 -4.14 1.83 -9.06
C ILE A 50 -3.96 2.92 -10.12
N ALA A 51 -4.68 2.84 -11.23
CA ALA A 51 -4.65 3.86 -12.27
C ALA A 51 -5.07 5.24 -11.75
N GLU A 52 -6.13 5.32 -10.92
CA GLU A 52 -6.56 6.58 -10.31
C GLU A 52 -5.54 7.09 -9.28
N MET A 53 -4.95 6.22 -8.46
CA MET A 53 -3.91 6.61 -7.51
C MET A 53 -2.68 7.19 -8.22
N ASN A 54 -2.20 6.52 -9.28
CA ASN A 54 -1.12 7.04 -10.12
C ASN A 54 -1.51 8.38 -10.80
N ARG A 55 -2.75 8.51 -11.27
CA ARG A 55 -3.24 9.76 -11.88
C ARG A 55 -3.30 10.88 -10.84
N LEU A 56 -3.73 10.61 -9.61
CA LEU A 56 -3.82 11.60 -8.54
C LEU A 56 -2.44 12.06 -8.07
N GLY A 57 -1.47 11.14 -8.01
CA GLY A 57 -0.23 11.31 -7.28
C GLY A 57 -0.35 10.79 -5.84
N MET A 58 -1.25 9.84 -5.61
CA MET A 58 -1.36 9.11 -4.35
C MET A 58 -0.43 7.90 -4.42
N LEU A 59 0.44 7.76 -3.42
CA LEU A 59 1.33 6.62 -3.28
C LEU A 59 0.52 5.33 -3.07
N VAL A 60 0.90 4.31 -3.81
CA VAL A 60 0.36 2.96 -3.68
C VAL A 60 1.17 2.23 -2.61
N ASP A 61 0.51 1.79 -1.55
CA ASP A 61 1.16 0.97 -0.51
C ASP A 61 0.79 -0.51 -0.65
N LEU A 62 1.83 -1.35 -0.71
CA LEU A 62 1.76 -2.80 -0.86
C LEU A 62 1.96 -3.55 0.46
N SER A 63 2.02 -2.86 1.60
CA SER A 63 1.86 -3.53 2.89
C SER A 63 0.49 -4.21 2.94
N HIS A 64 0.37 -5.27 3.74
CA HIS A 64 -0.85 -6.08 3.89
C HIS A 64 -1.37 -6.78 2.63
N VAL A 65 -0.75 -6.68 1.46
CA VAL A 65 -1.27 -7.37 0.28
C VAL A 65 -0.68 -8.76 0.10
N SER A 66 -1.38 -9.63 -0.63
CA SER A 66 -0.86 -10.95 -0.99
C SER A 66 0.26 -10.87 -2.02
N HIS A 67 1.10 -11.89 -2.10
CA HIS A 67 2.20 -11.96 -3.07
C HIS A 67 1.72 -11.73 -4.51
N LYS A 68 0.63 -12.37 -4.95
CA LYS A 68 0.11 -12.13 -6.30
C LYS A 68 -0.37 -10.69 -6.50
N THR A 69 -0.96 -10.06 -5.48
CA THR A 69 -1.35 -8.65 -5.57
C THR A 69 -0.13 -7.75 -5.71
N MET A 70 0.99 -8.06 -5.02
CA MET A 70 2.26 -7.34 -5.24
C MET A 70 2.69 -7.44 -6.70
N VAL A 71 2.74 -8.66 -7.26
CA VAL A 71 3.09 -8.88 -8.68
C VAL A 71 2.18 -8.08 -9.61
N ASP A 72 0.86 -8.25 -9.48
CA ASP A 72 -0.11 -7.63 -10.37
C ASP A 72 -0.02 -6.09 -10.33
N VAL A 73 0.17 -5.48 -9.16
CA VAL A 73 0.33 -4.03 -9.03
C VAL A 73 1.64 -3.55 -9.66
N LEU A 74 2.75 -4.25 -9.41
CA LEU A 74 4.08 -3.88 -9.92
C LEU A 74 4.18 -4.01 -11.44
N GLU A 75 3.38 -4.87 -12.06
CA GLU A 75 3.29 -4.99 -13.52
C GLU A 75 2.53 -3.83 -14.17
N ILE A 76 1.55 -3.23 -13.48
CA ILE A 76 0.66 -2.22 -14.08
C ILE A 76 0.98 -0.78 -13.66
N THR A 77 1.53 -0.58 -12.47
CA THR A 77 1.76 0.75 -11.89
C THR A 77 2.62 1.62 -12.81
N LYS A 78 2.30 2.91 -12.87
CA LYS A 78 3.04 3.92 -13.65
C LYS A 78 3.89 4.83 -12.77
N ALA A 79 3.68 4.78 -11.45
CA ALA A 79 4.45 5.52 -10.46
C ALA A 79 5.10 4.52 -9.48
N PRO A 80 6.20 4.91 -8.80
CA PRO A 80 6.79 4.08 -7.76
C PRO A 80 5.79 3.82 -6.63
N VAL A 81 5.82 2.61 -6.08
CA VAL A 81 5.04 2.19 -4.90
C VAL A 81 5.87 2.23 -3.62
N ILE A 82 5.23 1.99 -2.49
CA ILE A 82 5.88 1.83 -1.19
C ILE A 82 5.37 0.57 -0.50
N PHE A 83 6.12 0.10 0.49
CA PHE A 83 5.68 -0.79 1.56
C PHE A 83 5.94 -0.03 2.85
N THR A 84 4.89 0.54 3.42
CA THR A 84 4.95 1.33 4.67
C THR A 84 5.46 0.51 5.86
N HIS A 85 5.18 -0.79 5.91
CA HIS A 85 5.60 -1.71 6.99
C HIS A 85 5.45 -3.18 6.53
N SER A 86 6.46 -3.71 5.87
CA SER A 86 6.67 -5.12 5.50
C SER A 86 8.15 -5.55 5.53
N SER A 87 8.49 -6.64 6.21
CA SER A 87 9.89 -7.08 6.39
C SER A 87 10.39 -7.95 5.23
N ALA A 88 11.61 -8.48 5.29
CA ALA A 88 12.14 -9.40 4.27
C ALA A 88 11.76 -10.86 4.55
N TYR A 89 11.10 -11.53 3.60
CA TYR A 89 10.58 -12.90 3.76
C TYR A 89 11.69 -13.94 3.97
N SER A 90 12.84 -13.74 3.32
CA SER A 90 13.98 -14.65 3.37
C SER A 90 14.63 -14.77 4.75
N LEU A 91 14.45 -13.77 5.62
CA LEU A 91 14.88 -13.84 7.02
C LEU A 91 13.77 -14.33 7.94
N THR A 92 12.53 -13.91 7.68
CA THR A 92 11.36 -14.32 8.45
C THR A 92 10.25 -14.70 7.49
N ASN A 93 9.99 -16.00 7.38
CA ASN A 93 8.97 -16.57 6.50
C ASN A 93 7.57 -16.28 7.05
N HIS A 94 7.05 -15.12 6.67
CA HIS A 94 5.71 -14.64 7.04
C HIS A 94 5.06 -13.97 5.83
N GLU A 95 3.78 -14.20 5.59
CA GLU A 95 3.10 -13.71 4.37
C GLU A 95 2.96 -12.18 4.31
N ARG A 96 3.20 -11.46 5.42
CA ARG A 96 3.33 -9.99 5.41
C ARG A 96 4.67 -9.52 4.84
N ASN A 97 5.66 -10.39 4.73
CA ASN A 97 7.02 -10.02 4.36
C ASN A 97 7.23 -10.12 2.84
N VAL A 98 8.04 -9.20 2.33
CA VAL A 98 8.36 -9.03 0.92
C VAL A 98 9.32 -10.14 0.49
N ARG A 99 8.91 -10.91 -0.50
CA ARG A 99 9.73 -11.98 -1.10
C ARG A 99 10.81 -11.40 -2.01
N ASP A 100 11.85 -12.19 -2.22
CA ASP A 100 13.03 -11.83 -3.01
C ASP A 100 12.72 -11.40 -4.45
N ASP A 101 11.76 -12.07 -5.09
CA ASP A 101 11.30 -11.72 -6.43
C ASP A 101 10.60 -10.36 -6.47
N ILE A 102 9.83 -10.02 -5.44
CA ILE A 102 9.21 -8.71 -5.28
C ILE A 102 10.26 -7.63 -5.00
N LEU A 103 11.26 -7.90 -4.14
CA LEU A 103 12.39 -6.98 -3.93
C LEU A 103 13.11 -6.68 -5.26
N ASP A 104 13.31 -7.69 -6.10
CA ASP A 104 13.96 -7.50 -7.41
C ASP A 104 13.10 -6.69 -8.38
N MET A 105 11.77 -6.74 -8.27
CA MET A 105 10.85 -5.86 -9.01
C MET A 105 10.89 -4.43 -8.48
N VAL A 106 10.88 -4.25 -7.15
CA VAL A 106 11.02 -2.95 -6.46
C VAL A 106 12.29 -2.22 -6.91
N LYS A 107 13.41 -2.93 -7.02
CA LYS A 107 14.68 -2.37 -7.51
C LYS A 107 14.57 -1.81 -8.92
N LYS A 108 13.77 -2.43 -9.79
CA LYS A 108 13.55 -1.97 -11.16
C LYS A 108 12.65 -0.73 -11.21
N ASN A 109 11.83 -0.50 -10.17
CA ASN A 109 10.79 0.51 -10.12
C ASN A 109 11.07 1.68 -9.14
N ASP A 110 12.24 1.73 -8.49
CA ASP A 110 12.62 2.74 -7.48
C ASP A 110 11.69 2.81 -6.24
N GLU A 111 11.31 1.65 -5.70
CA GLU A 111 10.29 1.56 -4.63
C GLU A 111 10.89 1.32 -3.23
N PHE A 112 10.07 1.36 -2.17
CA PHE A 112 10.51 1.46 -0.77
C PHE A 112 9.97 0.36 0.14
N VAL A 113 10.77 -0.18 1.08
CA VAL A 113 10.35 -1.20 2.07
C VAL A 113 10.72 -0.83 3.52
N SER A 114 9.82 -1.09 4.48
CA SER A 114 9.92 -0.76 5.93
C SER A 114 9.46 -1.92 6.82
N HIS A 115 9.73 -2.04 8.13
CA HIS A 115 9.63 -3.31 8.90
C HIS A 115 8.53 -3.33 10.01
N SER A 116 8.00 -4.53 10.34
CA SER A 116 7.20 -4.84 11.56
C SER A 116 7.28 -6.34 11.90
N ASP A 117 7.37 -6.78 13.18
CA ASP A 117 6.89 -8.11 13.71
C ASP A 117 7.23 -8.43 15.22
N HIS A 118 6.63 -9.55 15.72
CA HIS A 118 6.23 -10.02 17.09
C HIS A 118 7.27 -10.49 18.17
N SER A 119 6.76 -11.05 19.29
CA SER A 119 7.36 -11.22 20.63
C SER A 119 8.42 -12.32 20.78
N ASP A 120 9.64 -12.05 20.35
CA ASP A 120 10.95 -12.36 20.99
C ASP A 120 12.07 -11.68 20.18
N ILE A 121 11.71 -10.61 19.48
CA ILE A 121 12.52 -9.94 18.46
C ILE A 121 13.20 -8.74 19.10
N SER A 122 14.42 -8.45 18.66
CA SER A 122 15.24 -7.34 19.12
C SER A 122 15.51 -6.35 18.00
N ILE A 123 16.06 -5.20 18.36
CA ILE A 123 16.62 -4.24 17.40
C ILE A 123 17.68 -4.87 16.47
N ASN A 124 18.33 -5.98 16.83
CA ASN A 124 19.27 -6.65 15.91
C ASN A 124 18.55 -7.25 14.71
N ASP A 125 17.42 -7.89 14.93
CA ASP A 125 16.67 -8.56 13.88
C ASP A 125 16.16 -7.53 12.86
N VAL A 126 15.69 -6.37 13.34
CA VAL A 126 15.33 -5.23 12.49
C VAL A 126 16.52 -4.76 11.65
N VAL A 127 17.71 -4.66 12.26
CA VAL A 127 18.95 -4.29 11.55
C VAL A 127 19.33 -5.35 10.50
N ASP A 128 19.15 -6.64 10.78
CA ASP A 128 19.42 -7.72 9.83
C ASP A 128 18.50 -7.63 8.60
N HIS A 129 17.21 -7.30 8.78
CA HIS A 129 16.30 -7.02 7.67
C HIS A 129 16.75 -5.83 6.83
N VAL A 130 17.15 -4.71 7.46
CA VAL A 130 17.67 -3.53 6.75
C VAL A 130 18.91 -3.91 5.93
N ILE A 131 19.87 -4.60 6.54
CA ILE A 131 21.10 -5.03 5.88
C ILE A 131 20.80 -5.97 4.71
N TYR A 132 19.87 -6.90 4.88
CA TYR A 132 19.48 -7.83 3.83
C TYR A 132 18.92 -7.11 2.61
N ILE A 133 17.97 -6.20 2.82
CA ILE A 133 17.35 -5.40 1.75
C ILE A 133 18.42 -4.53 1.08
N VAL A 134 19.25 -3.82 1.85
CA VAL A 134 20.35 -3.00 1.32
C VAL A 134 21.31 -3.83 0.46
N LYS A 135 21.71 -5.03 0.91
CA LYS A 135 22.62 -5.89 0.13
C LYS A 135 22.00 -6.35 -1.18
N ARG A 136 20.68 -6.55 -1.22
CA ARG A 136 19.98 -7.05 -2.42
C ARG A 136 19.68 -5.93 -3.41
N ILE A 137 19.02 -4.88 -2.94
CA ILE A 137 18.42 -3.86 -3.79
C ILE A 137 19.07 -2.49 -3.65
N GLY A 138 19.85 -2.25 -2.60
CA GLY A 138 20.64 -1.04 -2.40
C GLY A 138 19.97 0.00 -1.49
N TRP A 139 20.77 0.98 -1.04
CA TRP A 139 20.35 2.02 -0.09
C TRP A 139 19.25 2.95 -0.60
N ASN A 140 18.96 2.98 -1.90
CA ASN A 140 17.92 3.86 -2.46
C ASN A 140 16.48 3.33 -2.23
N HIS A 141 16.33 2.10 -1.73
CA HIS A 141 15.04 1.39 -1.72
C HIS A 141 14.61 0.91 -0.32
N VAL A 142 15.28 1.40 0.72
CA VAL A 142 15.03 1.00 2.12
C VAL A 142 14.67 2.22 2.96
N GLY A 143 13.88 2.02 4.00
CA GLY A 143 13.82 2.99 5.09
C GLY A 143 13.08 2.53 6.32
N LEU A 144 12.49 3.51 7.00
CA LEU A 144 12.06 3.42 8.38
C LEU A 144 10.56 3.68 8.53
N CYS A 145 9.84 2.71 9.07
CA CYS A 145 8.57 2.88 9.78
C CYS A 145 8.54 1.83 10.88
N GLY A 146 8.04 2.19 12.06
CA GLY A 146 8.02 1.30 13.21
C GLY A 146 6.71 0.55 13.41
N ASP A 147 5.64 0.90 12.67
CA ASP A 147 4.27 0.41 12.92
C ASP A 147 3.86 0.52 14.42
N PHE A 148 4.36 1.57 15.08
CA PHE A 148 4.06 1.83 16.49
C PHE A 148 2.56 2.09 16.68
N ASP A 149 2.02 1.62 17.80
CA ASP A 149 0.58 1.58 18.11
C ASP A 149 -0.26 0.64 17.22
N GLY A 150 0.35 0.01 16.19
CA GLY A 150 -0.22 -1.12 15.42
C GLY A 150 0.07 -2.49 16.04
N MET A 151 0.97 -2.55 17.03
CA MET A 151 1.38 -3.77 17.72
C MET A 151 1.26 -3.62 19.25
N GLU A 152 0.91 -4.71 19.94
CA GLU A 152 0.80 -4.72 21.41
C GLU A 152 2.14 -4.44 22.11
N LYS A 153 3.25 -4.88 21.50
CA LYS A 153 4.60 -4.70 22.03
C LYS A 153 5.63 -4.65 20.90
N GLY A 154 6.46 -3.60 20.90
CA GLY A 154 7.59 -3.47 19.98
C GLY A 154 8.79 -4.37 20.33
N PRO A 155 9.75 -4.54 19.40
CA PRO A 155 10.96 -5.32 19.64
C PRO A 155 11.79 -4.78 20.81
N PHE A 156 12.57 -5.64 21.46
CA PHE A 156 13.49 -5.22 22.52
C PHE A 156 14.55 -4.25 21.98
N GLY A 157 14.67 -3.07 22.60
CA GLY A 157 15.49 -1.96 22.14
C GLY A 157 14.82 -1.06 21.10
N LEU A 158 13.58 -1.35 20.70
CA LEU A 158 12.71 -0.60 19.78
C LEU A 158 11.27 -0.53 20.31
N GLU A 159 11.10 -0.26 21.60
CA GLU A 159 9.80 -0.35 22.26
C GLU A 159 8.82 0.77 21.86
N ASN A 160 9.33 1.91 21.39
CA ASN A 160 8.53 3.07 21.00
C ASN A 160 9.33 4.05 20.13
N THR A 161 8.67 5.13 19.71
CA THR A 161 9.23 6.18 18.84
C THR A 161 10.49 6.87 19.38
N SER A 162 10.74 6.87 20.70
CA SER A 162 11.99 7.42 21.26
C SER A 162 13.24 6.61 20.87
N LYS A 163 13.05 5.41 20.30
CA LYS A 163 14.15 4.48 20.00
C LYS A 163 14.76 4.62 18.61
N TYR A 164 14.20 5.45 17.73
CA TYR A 164 14.75 5.67 16.38
C TYR A 164 16.25 6.04 16.37
N PRO A 165 16.78 6.90 17.25
CA PRO A 165 18.22 7.20 17.27
C PRO A 165 19.11 5.97 17.51
N TYR A 166 18.64 5.00 18.30
CA TYR A 166 19.39 3.77 18.58
C TYR A 166 19.42 2.85 17.36
N LEU A 167 18.31 2.74 16.63
CA LEU A 167 18.25 1.97 15.39
C LEU A 167 19.16 2.58 14.31
N VAL A 168 19.05 3.90 14.08
CA VAL A 168 19.91 4.60 13.10
C VAL A 168 21.38 4.44 13.46
N LYS A 169 21.74 4.64 14.74
CA LYS A 169 23.11 4.42 15.21
C LYS A 169 23.58 2.99 14.94
N LYS A 170 22.75 1.99 15.25
CA LYS A 170 23.10 0.58 15.09
C LYS A 170 23.27 0.19 13.63
N VAL A 171 22.37 0.65 12.74
CA VAL A 171 22.52 0.47 11.28
C VAL A 171 23.82 1.10 10.82
N SER A 172 24.12 2.34 11.23
CA SER A 172 25.37 3.04 10.86
C SER A 172 26.61 2.28 11.35
N ASP A 173 26.64 1.87 12.62
CA ASP A 173 27.79 1.19 13.22
C ASP A 173 28.06 -0.18 12.57
N VAL A 174 27.02 -0.94 12.22
CA VAL A 174 27.15 -2.29 11.63
C VAL A 174 27.47 -2.24 10.14
N THR A 175 26.94 -1.27 9.41
CA THR A 175 27.09 -1.19 7.95
C THR A 175 28.27 -0.34 7.49
N GLY A 176 28.74 0.59 8.33
CA GLY A 176 29.69 1.62 7.91
C GLY A 176 29.11 2.55 6.83
N ALA A 177 27.78 2.70 6.76
CA ALA A 177 27.10 3.51 5.76
C ALA A 177 27.56 4.97 5.79
N SER A 178 27.58 5.59 4.61
CA SER A 178 27.84 7.02 4.49
C SER A 178 26.70 7.83 5.13
N GLU A 179 26.98 9.08 5.53
CA GLU A 179 25.93 10.00 6.00
C GLU A 179 24.78 10.13 4.98
N ASN A 180 25.11 10.12 3.69
CA ASN A 180 24.13 10.18 2.61
C ASN A 180 23.24 8.93 2.56
N ASP A 181 23.80 7.73 2.78
CA ASP A 181 23.01 6.49 2.80
C ASP A 181 22.14 6.39 4.05
N ILE A 182 22.62 6.87 5.19
CA ILE A 182 21.80 7.02 6.40
C ILE A 182 20.67 8.04 6.17
N ALA A 183 20.94 9.17 5.52
CA ALA A 183 19.91 10.15 5.20
C ALA A 183 18.82 9.58 4.26
N LYS A 184 19.22 8.75 3.28
CA LYS A 184 18.29 7.96 2.45
C LYS A 184 17.39 7.06 3.27
N PHE A 185 17.99 6.23 4.11
CA PHE A 185 17.29 5.31 5.02
C PHE A 185 16.33 6.03 5.96
N MET A 186 16.73 7.19 6.49
CA MET A 186 15.91 7.98 7.42
C MET A 186 14.75 8.71 6.77
N GLY A 187 14.81 9.03 5.47
CA GLY A 187 13.69 9.71 4.83
C GLY A 187 13.91 10.26 3.43
N LEU A 188 15.15 10.42 2.92
CA LEU A 188 15.30 10.95 1.55
C LEU A 188 14.72 10.01 0.50
N ASN A 189 14.70 8.69 0.74
CA ASN A 189 14.10 7.74 -0.19
C ASN A 189 12.59 7.94 -0.34
N VAL A 190 11.84 8.05 0.77
CA VAL A 190 10.39 8.27 0.70
C VAL A 190 10.05 9.62 0.05
N LEU A 191 10.86 10.66 0.29
CA LEU A 191 10.71 11.95 -0.38
C LEU A 191 10.99 11.87 -1.88
N CYS A 192 11.98 11.08 -2.31
CA CYS A 192 12.24 10.82 -3.72
C CYS A 192 11.08 10.08 -4.39
N VAL A 193 10.59 9.00 -3.77
CA VAL A 193 9.43 8.22 -4.25
C VAL A 193 8.20 9.12 -4.41
N TRP A 194 7.90 9.92 -3.39
CA TRP A 194 6.77 10.86 -3.43
C TRP A 194 6.93 11.87 -4.57
N LYS A 195 8.10 12.50 -4.69
CA LYS A 195 8.39 13.46 -5.76
C LYS A 195 8.22 12.85 -7.16
N GLU A 196 8.66 11.62 -7.37
CA GLU A 196 8.47 10.93 -8.66
C GLU A 196 7.00 10.60 -8.90
N CYS A 197 6.25 10.18 -7.88
CA CYS A 197 4.81 9.95 -7.98
C CYS A 197 4.06 11.22 -8.43
N GLU A 198 4.37 12.38 -7.87
CA GLU A 198 3.78 13.66 -8.28
C GLU A 198 4.13 14.06 -9.71
N LYS A 199 5.35 13.76 -10.16
CA LYS A 199 5.76 14.01 -11.56
C LYS A 199 4.97 13.14 -12.53
N VAL A 200 4.82 11.85 -12.24
CA VAL A 200 3.99 10.94 -13.03
C VAL A 200 2.55 11.44 -13.08
N ALA A 201 1.98 11.81 -11.94
CA ALA A 201 0.63 12.34 -11.85
C ALA A 201 0.40 13.58 -12.74
N LYS A 202 1.36 14.51 -12.81
CA LYS A 202 1.28 15.70 -13.69
C LYS A 202 1.17 15.33 -15.17
N VAL A 203 1.76 14.22 -15.60
CA VAL A 203 1.64 13.71 -16.96
C VAL A 203 0.29 12.99 -17.12
N LEU A 204 -0.03 12.05 -16.24
CA LEU A 204 -1.23 11.23 -16.33
C LEU A 204 -2.52 12.05 -16.26
N LYS A 205 -2.60 13.11 -15.44
CA LYS A 205 -3.76 14.02 -15.40
C LYS A 205 -4.08 14.67 -16.76
N LYS A 206 -3.10 14.77 -17.67
CA LYS A 206 -3.28 15.39 -19.00
C LYS A 206 -3.70 14.37 -20.07
N VAL A 207 -3.30 13.11 -19.93
CA VAL A 207 -3.40 12.10 -21.00
C VAL A 207 -4.35 10.94 -20.67
N CYS A 208 -4.61 10.69 -19.39
CA CYS A 208 -5.48 9.61 -18.94
C CYS A 208 -6.83 10.17 -18.46
N PRO A 209 -7.96 9.61 -18.92
CA PRO A 209 -9.25 9.96 -18.37
C PRO A 209 -9.34 9.53 -16.90
N GLN A 210 -10.17 10.23 -16.13
CA GLN A 210 -10.48 9.85 -14.77
C GLN A 210 -11.32 8.56 -14.76
N PRO A 211 -10.93 7.52 -14.00
CA PRO A 211 -11.79 6.37 -13.74
C PRO A 211 -13.09 6.81 -13.05
N ILE A 212 -14.19 6.34 -13.59
CA ILE A 212 -15.55 6.61 -13.10
C ILE A 212 -16.21 5.29 -12.72
N ASP A 213 -16.90 5.28 -11.58
CA ASP A 213 -17.45 4.07 -10.97
C ASP A 213 -18.51 3.40 -11.87
N ILE A 214 -19.17 4.18 -12.73
CA ILE A 214 -20.19 3.69 -13.66
C ILE A 214 -19.63 2.75 -14.75
N ASN A 215 -18.34 2.85 -15.06
CA ASN A 215 -17.71 1.98 -16.07
C ASN A 215 -17.36 0.60 -15.50
N TRP A 216 -17.69 0.33 -14.25
CA TRP A 216 -17.43 -0.95 -13.61
C TRP A 216 -18.58 -1.94 -13.85
N ASN A 217 -18.47 -2.67 -14.95
CA ASN A 217 -19.49 -3.62 -15.42
C ASN A 217 -19.75 -4.81 -14.47
N GLU A 218 -18.85 -5.10 -13.53
CA GLU A 218 -19.01 -6.20 -12.56
C GLU A 218 -19.62 -5.73 -11.23
N ARG A 219 -19.88 -4.42 -11.06
CA ARG A 219 -20.46 -3.88 -9.83
C ARG A 219 -21.90 -4.35 -9.67
N LYS A 220 -22.17 -5.07 -8.59
CA LYS A 220 -23.52 -5.41 -8.17
C LYS A 220 -23.98 -4.40 -7.12
N TRP A 221 -24.94 -3.55 -7.46
CA TRP A 221 -25.51 -2.63 -6.49
C TRP A 221 -26.54 -3.34 -5.63
N VAL A 222 -26.41 -3.19 -4.31
CA VAL A 222 -27.42 -3.67 -3.37
C VAL A 222 -28.34 -2.51 -3.02
N PHE A 223 -29.62 -2.66 -3.33
CA PHE A 223 -30.64 -1.66 -3.06
C PHE A 223 -31.70 -2.19 -2.10
N PRO A 224 -32.34 -1.30 -1.32
CA PRO A 224 -33.57 -1.64 -0.64
C PRO A 224 -34.64 -2.13 -1.64
N LYS A 225 -35.44 -3.11 -1.25
CA LYS A 225 -36.49 -3.68 -2.10
C LYS A 225 -37.46 -2.61 -2.66
N TYR A 226 -37.76 -1.58 -1.88
CA TYR A 226 -38.64 -0.48 -2.30
C TYR A 226 -38.05 0.40 -3.41
N ALA A 227 -36.72 0.40 -3.59
CA ALA A 227 -36.05 1.23 -4.59
C ALA A 227 -36.17 0.66 -6.02
N LYS A 228 -36.68 -0.57 -6.17
CA LYS A 228 -36.89 -1.20 -7.49
C LYS A 228 -37.77 -0.37 -8.41
N ASP A 229 -38.73 0.37 -7.85
CA ASP A 229 -39.71 1.15 -8.61
C ASP A 229 -39.34 2.65 -8.73
N ILE A 230 -38.21 3.09 -8.15
CA ILE A 230 -37.81 4.52 -8.07
C ILE A 230 -36.59 4.82 -8.97
N LEU A 231 -36.36 4.00 -10.00
CA LEU A 231 -35.11 4.00 -10.76
C LEU A 231 -34.97 5.16 -11.75
N ASN A 232 -34.65 6.33 -11.21
CA ASN A 232 -34.04 7.47 -11.91
C ASN A 232 -33.06 8.26 -11.04
N MET A 233 -32.81 7.85 -9.79
CA MET A 233 -31.98 8.64 -8.85
C MET A 233 -30.47 8.48 -9.04
N TYR A 234 -29.99 7.36 -9.61
CA TYR A 234 -28.56 7.05 -9.70
C TYR A 234 -28.17 6.56 -11.09
N SER A 235 -27.08 7.11 -11.64
CA SER A 235 -26.53 6.70 -12.93
C SER A 235 -25.98 5.27 -12.85
N GLY A 236 -26.42 4.37 -13.72
CA GLY A 236 -26.10 2.92 -13.68
C GLY A 236 -27.18 2.04 -13.03
N ALA A 237 -28.09 2.60 -12.23
CA ALA A 237 -29.20 1.84 -11.63
C ALA A 237 -30.25 1.33 -12.64
N LYS A 238 -30.15 1.77 -13.91
CA LYS A 238 -31.05 1.34 -14.99
C LYS A 238 -30.93 -0.15 -15.34
N ASP A 239 -29.79 -0.77 -15.08
CA ASP A 239 -29.57 -2.18 -15.38
C ASP A 239 -30.04 -3.07 -14.22
N GLN A 240 -31.35 -3.33 -14.17
CA GLN A 240 -31.99 -4.09 -13.10
C GLN A 240 -31.44 -5.52 -12.95
N GLU A 241 -30.89 -6.12 -14.01
CA GLU A 241 -30.32 -7.48 -13.98
C GLU A 241 -29.02 -7.55 -13.18
N ASN A 242 -28.28 -6.44 -13.13
CA ASN A 242 -27.02 -6.32 -12.40
C ASN A 242 -27.18 -5.89 -10.93
N ASN A 243 -28.40 -5.57 -10.51
CA ASN A 243 -28.70 -5.07 -9.16
C ASN A 243 -29.32 -6.16 -8.27
N VAL A 244 -28.98 -6.14 -6.99
CA VAL A 244 -29.57 -6.99 -5.95
C VAL A 244 -30.53 -6.13 -5.12
N TYR A 245 -31.80 -6.52 -5.06
CA TYR A 245 -32.80 -5.81 -4.26
C TYR A 245 -33.15 -6.63 -3.02
N THR A 246 -32.77 -6.15 -1.84
CA THR A 246 -32.92 -6.88 -0.57
C THR A 246 -33.82 -6.12 0.41
N ASP A 247 -34.43 -6.85 1.33
CA ASP A 247 -35.17 -6.26 2.45
C ASP A 247 -34.18 -5.83 3.54
N ILE A 248 -33.66 -4.61 3.44
CA ILE A 248 -32.69 -4.03 4.40
C ILE A 248 -33.28 -3.81 5.81
N THR A 249 -34.57 -4.09 6.03
CA THR A 249 -35.20 -4.01 7.36
C THR A 249 -35.06 -5.30 8.17
N LYS A 250 -34.52 -6.37 7.58
CA LYS A 250 -34.24 -7.63 8.28
C LYS A 250 -32.74 -7.87 8.31
N PRO A 251 -32.15 -8.08 9.50
CA PRO A 251 -30.72 -8.33 9.65
C PRO A 251 -30.26 -9.62 8.93
#